data_AF-A0A948EXS2-F1
#
_entry.id   AF-A0A948EXS2-F1
#
_cell.length_a   1.000
_cell.length_b   1.000
_cell.length_c   1.000
_cell.angle_alpha   90.00
_cell.angle_beta   90.00
_cell.angle_gamma   90.00
#
_symmetry.space_group_name_H-M   'P 1'
#
loop_
_entity.id
_entity.type
_entity.pdbx_description
1 polymer ?
#
loop_
_entity_poly.entity_id
_entity_poly.type
_entity_poly.pdbx_seq_one_letter_code
_entity_poly.pdbx_strand_id
1 'polypeptide(L)'
;LNTHLDTTIALARYSQVCKEPSYRTLVESARKATNAIMALDSANWLYKLLFRAINLTLLPSAQARRLPLYKRAIKRLAWKYHTPNFYRIKAIFPRLVMPGGYIDRNLALGSFAFHYLPINLMDLARHRRHFQDTGMDAPIARLARFIQESGVRGRWRELAYERYALGFWAEALWQLCQIYDDWCYRAWLAEAVLDLEDEAMGIPPSLLGGNREALAWPRACPPPPEPGVRVLSIPREREWEVLWVNTLARVATVPAWQATQWLDTSGQSIPPPAQLPARQFVVARGALGSEN
;
A
#
# COMPACT_ATOMS: atom_id res chain seq x y z
N LEU A 1 3.15 -10.70 11.51
CA LEU A 1 3.78 -10.53 10.19
C LEU A 1 4.50 -9.19 10.17
N ASN A 2 3.76 -8.08 10.18
CA ASN A 2 4.30 -6.72 10.26
C ASN A 2 5.48 -6.57 11.27
N THR A 3 5.29 -6.95 12.55
CA THR A 3 6.35 -6.86 13.57
C THR A 3 7.58 -7.69 13.22
N HIS A 4 7.41 -8.89 12.68
CA HIS A 4 8.52 -9.75 12.25
C HIS A 4 9.32 -9.11 11.12
N LEU A 5 8.63 -8.54 10.12
CA LEU A 5 9.26 -7.85 9.00
C LEU A 5 10.02 -6.61 9.47
N ASP A 6 9.37 -5.76 10.27
CA ASP A 6 9.95 -4.52 10.77
C ASP A 6 11.17 -4.78 11.67
N THR A 7 11.09 -5.74 12.60
CA THR A 7 12.24 -6.15 13.42
C THR A 7 13.38 -6.71 12.57
N THR A 8 13.09 -7.49 11.53
CA THR A 8 14.12 -8.04 10.63
C THR A 8 14.86 -6.92 9.89
N ILE A 9 14.14 -5.92 9.39
CA ILE A 9 14.72 -4.73 8.74
C ILE A 9 15.53 -3.90 9.75
N ALA A 10 14.99 -3.67 10.95
CA ALA A 10 15.66 -2.90 11.99
C ALA A 10 17.01 -3.52 12.39
N LEU A 11 17.06 -4.84 12.61
CA LEU A 11 18.30 -5.56 12.94
C LEU A 11 19.31 -5.53 11.79
N ALA A 12 18.84 -5.68 10.54
CA ALA A 12 19.72 -5.58 9.37
C ALA A 12 20.33 -4.18 9.22
N ARG A 13 19.51 -3.13 9.43
CA ARG A 13 19.98 -1.73 9.43
C ARG A 13 20.91 -1.43 10.59
N TYR A 14 20.64 -1.96 11.79
CA TYR A 14 21.53 -1.84 12.93
C TYR A 14 22.94 -2.35 12.58
N SER A 15 23.03 -3.55 11.99
CA SER A 15 24.32 -4.11 11.56
C SER A 15 25.04 -3.24 10.53
N GLN A 16 24.32 -2.58 9.62
CA GLN A 16 24.91 -1.66 8.64
C GLN A 16 25.43 -0.37 9.29
N VAL A 17 24.66 0.24 10.19
CA VAL A 17 25.00 1.52 10.83
C VAL A 17 26.11 1.35 11.86
N CYS A 18 26.00 0.33 12.73
CA CYS A 18 26.97 0.06 13.79
C CYS A 18 28.19 -0.73 13.29
N LYS A 19 28.19 -1.17 12.02
CA LYS A 19 29.22 -2.04 11.43
C LYS A 19 29.44 -3.32 12.26
N GLU A 20 28.37 -3.83 12.87
CA GLU A 20 28.40 -4.96 13.80
C GLU A 20 27.59 -6.13 13.24
N PRO A 21 28.21 -7.28 12.91
CA PRO A 21 27.52 -8.40 12.26
C PRO A 21 26.75 -9.31 13.23
N SER A 22 26.62 -8.94 14.51
CA SER A 22 26.09 -9.79 15.60
C SER A 22 24.73 -10.44 15.32
N TYR A 23 23.89 -9.82 14.50
CA TYR A 23 22.55 -10.33 14.16
C TYR A 23 22.44 -10.96 12.77
N ARG A 24 23.53 -11.07 12.00
CA ARG A 24 23.49 -11.52 10.60
C ARG A 24 22.79 -12.88 10.44
N THR A 25 23.18 -13.88 11.22
CA THR A 25 22.59 -15.23 11.16
C THR A 25 21.11 -15.23 11.55
N LEU A 26 20.72 -14.38 12.50
CA LEU A 26 19.32 -14.21 12.91
C LEU A 26 18.49 -13.56 11.79
N VAL A 27 19.02 -12.53 11.13
CA VAL A 27 18.37 -11.89 9.98
C VAL A 27 18.21 -12.88 8.83
N GLU A 28 19.25 -13.64 8.50
CA GLU A 28 19.18 -14.67 7.45
C GLU A 28 18.14 -15.76 7.78
N SER A 29 18.08 -16.20 9.04
CA SER A 29 17.05 -17.14 9.52
C SER A 29 15.65 -16.54 9.42
N ALA A 30 15.46 -15.29 9.86
CA ALA A 30 14.19 -14.60 9.82
C ALA A 30 13.67 -14.41 8.39
N ARG A 31 14.55 -14.10 7.44
CA ARG A 31 14.21 -14.02 6.01
C ARG A 31 13.73 -15.36 5.46
N LYS A 32 14.46 -16.45 5.75
CA LYS A 32 14.06 -17.81 5.34
C LYS A 32 12.69 -18.16 5.92
N ALA A 33 12.45 -17.86 7.20
CA ALA A 33 11.15 -18.08 7.84
C ALA A 33 10.04 -17.26 7.17
N THR A 34 10.28 -16.00 6.84
CA THR A 34 9.31 -15.17 6.10
C THR A 34 8.95 -15.82 4.78
N ASN A 35 9.95 -16.18 3.95
CA ASN A 35 9.70 -16.79 2.65
C ASN A 35 8.94 -18.11 2.76
N ALA A 36 9.32 -18.97 3.71
CA ALA A 36 8.63 -20.24 3.95
C ALA A 36 7.15 -20.03 4.33
N ILE A 37 6.86 -19.12 5.27
CA ILE A 37 5.49 -18.86 5.72
C ILE A 37 4.64 -18.20 4.62
N MET A 38 5.24 -17.27 3.86
CA MET A 38 4.54 -16.58 2.76
C MET A 38 4.24 -17.52 1.58
N ALA A 39 5.03 -18.58 1.41
CA ALA A 39 4.84 -19.61 0.39
C ALA A 39 3.79 -20.67 0.76
N LEU A 40 3.29 -20.70 2.00
CA LEU A 40 2.25 -21.66 2.40
C LEU A 40 0.95 -21.43 1.61
N ASP A 41 0.52 -22.45 0.86
CA ASP A 41 -0.75 -22.47 0.09
C ASP A 41 -1.68 -23.62 0.50
N SER A 42 -1.62 -24.02 1.78
CA SER A 42 -2.43 -25.11 2.32
C SER A 42 -3.94 -24.89 2.09
N ALA A 43 -4.67 -25.98 1.83
CA ALA A 43 -6.12 -26.04 1.64
C ALA A 43 -6.71 -24.95 0.71
N ASN A 44 -6.04 -24.63 -0.41
CA ASN A 44 -6.39 -23.53 -1.30
C ASN A 44 -7.89 -23.50 -1.71
N TRP A 45 -8.49 -24.64 -2.02
CA TRP A 45 -9.92 -24.73 -2.39
C TRP A 45 -10.85 -24.27 -1.26
N LEU A 46 -10.54 -24.63 -0.01
CA LEU A 46 -11.31 -24.26 1.17
C LEU A 46 -11.21 -22.75 1.39
N TYR A 47 -10.00 -22.21 1.33
CA TYR A 47 -9.80 -20.77 1.47
C TYR A 47 -10.45 -19.97 0.34
N LYS A 48 -10.47 -20.46 -0.91
CA LYS A 48 -11.23 -19.82 -2.00
C LYS A 48 -12.72 -19.72 -1.66
N LEU A 49 -13.30 -20.79 -1.12
CA LEU A 49 -14.71 -20.81 -0.72
C LEU A 49 -14.97 -19.84 0.46
N LEU A 50 -14.14 -19.88 1.50
CA LEU A 50 -14.26 -19.00 2.66
C LEU A 50 -14.12 -17.53 2.28
N PHE A 51 -13.13 -17.19 1.44
CA PHE A 51 -12.89 -15.81 1.03
C PHE A 51 -13.96 -15.25 0.09
N ARG A 52 -14.69 -16.08 -0.67
CA ARG A 52 -15.91 -15.61 -1.35
C ARG A 52 -16.94 -15.05 -0.37
N ALA A 53 -17.05 -15.63 0.82
CA ALA A 53 -17.98 -15.20 1.86
C ALA A 53 -17.41 -14.04 2.70
N ILE A 54 -16.13 -14.13 3.10
CA ILE A 54 -15.44 -13.08 3.87
C ILE A 54 -15.35 -11.77 3.07
N ASN A 55 -15.10 -11.83 1.76
CA ASN A 55 -15.03 -10.60 0.96
C ASN A 55 -16.34 -9.80 1.00
N LEU A 56 -17.49 -10.44 1.20
CA LEU A 56 -18.77 -9.75 1.37
C LEU A 56 -18.83 -8.95 2.68
N THR A 57 -18.07 -9.35 3.71
CA THR A 57 -18.00 -8.66 5.01
C THR A 57 -17.15 -7.39 4.95
N LEU A 58 -16.25 -7.30 3.96
CA LEU A 58 -15.36 -6.16 3.72
C LEU A 58 -16.01 -5.05 2.88
N LEU A 59 -17.17 -5.30 2.29
CA LEU A 59 -17.86 -4.30 1.46
C LEU A 59 -18.37 -3.12 2.30
N PRO A 60 -18.24 -1.87 1.79
CA PRO A 60 -18.87 -0.69 2.37
C PRO A 60 -20.39 -0.87 2.48
N SER A 61 -21.01 -0.16 3.42
CA SER A 61 -22.43 -0.29 3.77
C SER A 61 -23.34 -0.05 2.57
N ALA A 62 -23.06 0.96 1.74
CA ALA A 62 -23.84 1.25 0.54
C ALA A 62 -23.80 0.10 -0.48
N GLN A 63 -22.61 -0.45 -0.74
CA GLN A 63 -22.44 -1.58 -1.66
C GLN A 63 -23.07 -2.86 -1.08
N ALA A 64 -22.90 -3.12 0.21
CA ALA A 64 -23.45 -4.28 0.89
C ALA A 64 -24.99 -4.29 0.89
N ARG A 65 -25.65 -3.11 0.96
CA ARG A 65 -27.12 -3.00 0.90
C ARG A 65 -27.67 -3.37 -0.49
N ARG A 66 -26.92 -3.12 -1.55
CA ARG A 66 -27.29 -3.45 -2.95
C ARG A 66 -27.14 -4.93 -3.29
N LEU A 67 -26.57 -5.74 -2.39
CA LEU A 67 -26.41 -7.17 -2.62
C LEU A 67 -27.77 -7.90 -2.68
N PRO A 68 -27.92 -8.88 -3.60
CA PRO A 68 -29.03 -9.83 -3.57
C PRO A 68 -29.22 -10.47 -2.18
N LEU A 69 -30.46 -10.83 -1.83
CA LEU A 69 -30.82 -11.39 -0.52
C LEU A 69 -29.94 -12.57 -0.10
N TYR A 70 -29.68 -13.50 -1.02
CA TYR A 70 -28.85 -14.68 -0.72
C TYR A 70 -27.40 -14.30 -0.38
N LYS A 71 -26.80 -13.31 -1.07
CA LYS A 71 -25.45 -12.81 -0.73
C LYS A 71 -25.43 -12.11 0.63
N ARG A 72 -26.50 -11.39 1.00
CA ARG A 72 -26.63 -10.80 2.33
C ARG A 72 -26.72 -11.86 3.43
N ALA A 73 -27.43 -12.95 3.18
CA ALA A 73 -27.47 -14.09 4.10
C ALA A 73 -26.08 -14.71 4.28
N ILE A 74 -25.36 -14.98 3.18
CA ILE A 74 -23.98 -15.48 3.21
C ILE A 74 -23.06 -14.51 3.98
N LYS A 75 -23.14 -13.20 3.70
CA LYS A 75 -22.39 -12.16 4.43
C LYS A 75 -22.64 -12.26 5.93
N ARG A 76 -23.90 -12.40 6.35
CA ARG A 76 -24.28 -12.49 7.76
C ARG A 76 -23.74 -13.75 8.42
N LEU A 77 -23.81 -14.89 7.74
CA LEU A 77 -23.21 -16.15 8.22
C LEU A 77 -21.68 -16.03 8.33
N ALA A 78 -21.04 -15.42 7.33
CA ALA A 78 -19.61 -15.18 7.33
C ALA A 78 -19.19 -14.32 8.51
N TRP A 79 -19.85 -13.18 8.70
CA TRP A 79 -19.55 -12.27 9.79
C TRP A 79 -19.79 -12.90 11.18
N LYS A 80 -20.92 -13.60 11.37
CA LYS A 80 -21.29 -14.13 12.68
C LYS A 80 -20.50 -15.39 13.07
N TYR A 81 -20.15 -16.24 12.11
CA TYR A 81 -19.58 -17.56 12.39
C TYR A 81 -18.22 -17.80 11.74
N HIS A 82 -18.05 -17.48 10.46
CA HIS A 82 -16.79 -17.81 9.77
C HIS A 82 -15.63 -16.91 10.20
N THR A 83 -15.80 -15.59 10.18
CA THR A 83 -14.74 -14.63 10.52
C THR A 83 -14.22 -14.82 11.96
N PRO A 84 -15.07 -14.96 13.00
CA PRO A 84 -14.60 -15.16 14.38
C PRO A 84 -13.89 -16.51 14.60
N ASN A 85 -14.20 -17.54 13.82
CA ASN A 85 -13.60 -18.86 13.93
C ASN A 85 -12.49 -19.12 12.91
N PHE A 86 -12.16 -18.13 12.08
CA PHE A 86 -11.20 -18.27 10.98
C PHE A 86 -9.81 -18.72 11.48
N TYR A 87 -9.41 -18.26 12.66
CA TYR A 87 -8.15 -18.67 13.30
C TYR A 87 -8.04 -20.18 13.54
N ARG A 88 -9.14 -20.87 13.81
CA ARG A 88 -9.15 -22.33 14.02
C ARG A 88 -8.82 -23.07 12.72
N ILE A 89 -9.32 -22.56 11.60
CA ILE A 89 -9.03 -23.12 10.27
C ILE A 89 -7.55 -22.91 9.94
N LYS A 90 -7.02 -21.70 10.20
CA LYS A 90 -5.59 -21.40 10.03
C LYS A 90 -4.68 -22.24 10.95
N ALA A 91 -5.14 -22.62 12.14
CA ALA A 91 -4.37 -23.49 13.02
C ALA A 91 -4.19 -24.91 12.44
N ILE A 92 -5.15 -25.39 11.65
CA ILE A 92 -5.08 -26.70 10.98
C ILE A 92 -4.39 -26.59 9.62
N PHE A 93 -4.71 -25.55 8.84
CA PHE A 93 -4.17 -25.30 7.51
C PHE A 93 -3.48 -23.93 7.48
N PRO A 94 -2.25 -23.82 8.00
CA PRO A 94 -1.59 -22.53 8.16
C PRO A 94 -1.23 -21.90 6.82
N ARG A 95 -1.56 -20.61 6.70
CA ARG A 95 -1.13 -19.71 5.63
C ARG A 95 -1.40 -18.26 6.04
N LEU A 96 -0.59 -17.33 5.54
CA LEU A 96 -0.85 -15.89 5.68
C LEU A 96 -1.48 -15.31 4.42
N VAL A 97 -1.04 -15.78 3.25
CA VAL A 97 -1.49 -15.28 1.95
C VAL A 97 -2.71 -16.05 1.51
N MET A 98 -3.85 -15.41 1.40
CA MET A 98 -5.13 -16.02 1.07
C MET A 98 -5.42 -15.93 -0.43
N PRO A 99 -6.27 -16.82 -0.97
CA PRO A 99 -6.73 -16.71 -2.34
C PRO A 99 -7.43 -15.37 -2.57
N GLY A 100 -7.13 -14.73 -3.70
CA GLY A 100 -7.62 -13.37 -3.99
C GLY A 100 -6.74 -12.25 -3.43
N GLY A 101 -5.72 -12.54 -2.63
CA GLY A 101 -4.65 -11.58 -2.29
C GLY A 101 -4.71 -11.00 -0.88
N TYR A 102 -5.73 -11.30 -0.07
CA TYR A 102 -5.72 -10.92 1.34
C TYR A 102 -4.51 -11.53 2.06
N ILE A 103 -3.79 -10.74 2.87
CA ILE A 103 -2.66 -11.24 3.68
C ILE A 103 -2.93 -10.95 5.15
N ASP A 104 -3.08 -12.00 5.93
CA ASP A 104 -3.31 -11.88 7.37
C ASP A 104 -2.01 -11.49 8.11
N ARG A 105 -2.16 -10.80 9.24
CA ARG A 105 -1.02 -10.44 10.10
C ARG A 105 -0.53 -11.60 10.96
N ASN A 106 -1.34 -12.65 11.15
CA ASN A 106 -1.07 -13.71 12.10
C ASN A 106 -1.65 -15.07 11.66
N LEU A 107 -1.11 -16.16 12.21
CA LEU A 107 -1.63 -17.52 11.98
C LEU A 107 -2.72 -17.93 12.98
N ALA A 108 -2.63 -17.51 14.25
CA ALA A 108 -3.43 -18.11 15.34
C ALA A 108 -4.26 -17.13 16.19
N LEU A 109 -4.17 -15.82 16.00
CA LEU A 109 -4.98 -14.86 16.75
C LEU A 109 -6.44 -14.93 16.31
N GLY A 110 -7.35 -14.92 17.29
CA GLY A 110 -8.80 -14.96 17.06
C GLY A 110 -9.38 -13.70 16.42
N SER A 111 -8.64 -12.58 16.42
CA SER A 111 -9.10 -11.33 15.81
C SER A 111 -8.84 -11.31 14.31
N PHE A 112 -9.86 -10.90 13.56
CA PHE A 112 -9.77 -10.63 12.13
C PHE A 112 -9.59 -9.12 11.92
N ALA A 113 -8.35 -8.69 11.71
CA ALA A 113 -7.96 -7.28 11.73
C ALA A 113 -7.53 -6.80 10.33
N PHE A 114 -8.50 -6.58 9.45
CA PHE A 114 -8.23 -6.21 8.05
C PHE A 114 -7.66 -4.79 7.90
N HIS A 115 -7.76 -3.93 8.90
CA HIS A 115 -7.04 -2.64 8.95
C HIS A 115 -5.50 -2.78 8.99
N TYR A 116 -4.97 -4.00 9.22
CA TYR A 116 -3.53 -4.28 9.06
C TYR A 116 -3.10 -4.60 7.63
N LEU A 117 -4.02 -4.77 6.67
CA LEU A 117 -3.65 -5.03 5.28
C LEU A 117 -2.66 -4.00 4.70
N PRO A 118 -2.87 -2.68 4.83
CA PRO A 118 -1.94 -1.71 4.29
C PRO A 118 -0.62 -1.66 5.07
N ILE A 119 -0.65 -1.93 6.38
CA ILE A 119 0.56 -2.06 7.20
C ILE A 119 1.40 -3.27 6.74
N ASN A 120 0.77 -4.43 6.54
CA ASN A 120 1.42 -5.62 6.01
C ASN A 120 2.02 -5.34 4.62
N LEU A 121 1.28 -4.64 3.75
CA LEU A 121 1.78 -4.28 2.42
C LEU A 121 3.00 -3.36 2.49
N MET A 122 2.93 -2.31 3.32
CA MET A 122 4.03 -1.39 3.57
C MET A 122 5.28 -2.14 4.03
N ASP A 123 5.15 -3.01 5.04
CA ASP A 123 6.29 -3.76 5.59
C ASP A 123 6.84 -4.80 4.61
N LEU A 124 5.98 -5.43 3.81
CA LEU A 124 6.43 -6.31 2.72
C LEU A 124 7.19 -5.53 1.65
N ALA A 125 6.74 -4.34 1.27
CA ALA A 125 7.45 -3.47 0.33
C ALA A 125 8.80 -3.02 0.90
N ARG A 126 8.84 -2.59 2.17
CA ARG A 126 10.07 -2.22 2.88
C ARG A 126 11.06 -3.40 2.92
N HIS A 127 10.58 -4.60 3.24
CA HIS A 127 11.39 -5.83 3.26
C HIS A 127 11.92 -6.18 1.87
N ARG A 128 11.06 -6.14 0.85
CA ARG A 128 11.40 -6.39 -0.56
C ARG A 128 12.49 -5.43 -1.07
N ARG A 129 12.39 -4.15 -0.74
CA ARG A 129 13.40 -3.15 -1.09
C ARG A 129 14.72 -3.41 -0.38
N HIS A 130 14.69 -3.61 0.94
CA HIS A 130 15.90 -3.71 1.75
C HIS A 130 16.71 -4.97 1.44
N PHE A 131 16.05 -6.12 1.24
CA PHE A 131 16.73 -7.40 1.01
C PHE A 131 16.75 -7.85 -0.45
N GLN A 132 16.12 -7.08 -1.36
CA GLN A 132 16.01 -7.38 -2.78
C GLN A 132 15.41 -8.78 -3.09
N ASP A 133 14.54 -9.27 -2.22
CA ASP A 133 13.99 -10.63 -2.27
C ASP A 133 12.80 -10.73 -3.22
N THR A 134 13.02 -11.22 -4.45
CA THR A 134 11.98 -11.34 -5.49
C THR A 134 10.85 -12.32 -5.12
N GLY A 135 11.02 -13.18 -4.12
CA GLY A 135 9.99 -14.12 -3.67
C GLY A 135 8.71 -13.46 -3.15
N MET A 136 8.74 -12.16 -2.86
CA MET A 136 7.61 -11.40 -2.32
C MET A 136 6.82 -10.61 -3.36
N ASP A 137 7.27 -10.54 -4.62
CA ASP A 137 6.65 -9.70 -5.65
C ASP A 137 5.19 -10.09 -5.91
N ALA A 138 4.92 -11.39 -6.03
CA ALA A 138 3.57 -11.88 -6.30
C ALA A 138 2.61 -11.68 -5.10
N PRO A 139 2.98 -12.02 -3.84
CA PRO A 139 2.17 -11.64 -2.68
C PRO A 139 1.89 -10.14 -2.57
N ILE A 140 2.89 -9.28 -2.78
CA ILE A 140 2.76 -7.82 -2.73
C ILE A 140 1.74 -7.33 -3.76
N ALA A 141 1.91 -7.70 -5.03
CA ALA A 141 1.03 -7.29 -6.11
C ALA A 141 -0.43 -7.76 -5.88
N ARG A 142 -0.62 -9.00 -5.40
CA ARG A 142 -1.95 -9.52 -5.08
C ARG A 142 -2.60 -8.80 -3.90
N LEU A 143 -1.83 -8.45 -2.86
CA LEU A 143 -2.35 -7.70 -1.71
C LEU A 143 -2.73 -6.28 -2.10
N ALA A 144 -1.89 -5.58 -2.86
CA ALA A 144 -2.18 -4.24 -3.35
C ALA A 144 -3.48 -4.24 -4.18
N ARG A 145 -3.60 -5.19 -5.12
CA ARG A 145 -4.82 -5.37 -5.91
C ARG A 145 -6.05 -5.69 -5.05
N PHE A 146 -5.90 -6.56 -4.06
CA PHE A 146 -6.98 -6.88 -3.13
C PHE A 146 -7.48 -5.62 -2.40
N ILE A 147 -6.58 -4.80 -1.87
CA ILE A 147 -6.95 -3.56 -1.17
C ILE A 147 -7.68 -2.61 -2.13
N GLN A 148 -7.17 -2.47 -3.36
CA GLN A 148 -7.75 -1.61 -4.38
C GLN A 148 -9.16 -2.06 -4.79
N GLU A 149 -9.38 -3.36 -5.00
CA GLU A 149 -10.57 -3.87 -5.68
C GLU A 149 -11.66 -4.45 -4.75
N SER A 150 -11.34 -4.79 -3.49
CA SER A 150 -12.25 -5.51 -2.58
C SER A 150 -13.31 -4.65 -1.87
N GLY A 151 -13.22 -3.32 -2.00
CA GLY A 151 -14.07 -2.37 -1.25
C GLY A 151 -13.58 -2.07 0.17
N VAL A 152 -12.48 -2.69 0.61
CA VAL A 152 -11.94 -2.49 1.97
C VAL A 152 -11.56 -1.03 2.26
N ARG A 153 -11.08 -0.28 1.26
CA ARG A 153 -10.80 1.16 1.37
C ARG A 153 -12.03 1.95 1.81
N GLY A 154 -13.15 1.75 1.12
CA GLY A 154 -14.42 2.39 1.49
C GLY A 154 -14.92 1.93 2.86
N ARG A 155 -14.58 0.71 3.29
CA ARG A 155 -14.92 0.22 4.62
C ARG A 155 -14.13 0.90 5.72
N TRP A 156 -12.84 1.18 5.53
CA TRP A 156 -12.04 1.95 6.49
C TRP A 156 -12.57 3.38 6.67
N ARG A 157 -13.05 4.01 5.59
CA ARG A 157 -13.68 5.34 5.65
C ARG A 157 -14.91 5.36 6.57
N GLU A 158 -15.74 4.31 6.49
CA GLU A 158 -16.93 4.16 7.34
C GLU A 158 -16.61 3.82 8.81
N LEU A 159 -15.43 3.31 9.12
CA LEU A 159 -15.06 2.81 10.44
C LEU A 159 -14.06 3.75 11.12
N ALA A 160 -14.56 4.64 11.99
CA ALA A 160 -13.74 5.67 12.64
C ALA A 160 -12.44 5.14 13.27
N TYR A 161 -12.50 4.01 13.99
CA TYR A 161 -11.32 3.39 14.62
C TYR A 161 -10.32 2.75 13.64
N GLU A 162 -10.71 2.51 12.40
CA GLU A 162 -9.87 1.85 11.39
C GLU A 162 -9.46 2.80 10.26
N ARG A 163 -9.98 4.02 10.25
CA ARG A 163 -9.71 5.04 9.23
C ARG A 163 -8.22 5.34 9.05
N TYR A 164 -7.43 5.21 10.11
CA TYR A 164 -5.97 5.35 10.06
C TYR A 164 -5.30 4.43 9.01
N ALA A 165 -5.93 3.31 8.65
CA ALA A 165 -5.44 2.39 7.63
C ALA A 165 -5.29 3.07 6.25
N LEU A 166 -6.05 4.14 5.97
CA LEU A 166 -5.90 4.93 4.74
C LEU A 166 -4.53 5.62 4.66
N GLY A 167 -4.00 6.10 5.79
CA GLY A 167 -2.66 6.70 5.85
C GLY A 167 -1.58 5.67 5.53
N PHE A 168 -1.68 4.47 6.11
CA PHE A 168 -0.79 3.36 5.79
C PHE A 168 -0.96 2.86 4.36
N TRP A 169 -2.14 3.00 3.76
CA TRP A 169 -2.36 2.63 2.36
C TRP A 169 -1.61 3.57 1.42
N ALA A 170 -1.70 4.88 1.64
CA ALA A 170 -0.91 5.87 0.91
C ALA A 170 0.60 5.66 1.08
N GLU A 171 1.05 5.38 2.31
CA GLU A 171 2.45 5.02 2.61
C GLU A 171 2.88 3.76 1.83
N ALA A 172 2.09 2.69 1.89
CA ALA A 172 2.40 1.45 1.20
C ALA A 172 2.54 1.65 -0.31
N LEU A 173 1.58 2.36 -0.93
CA LEU A 173 1.62 2.69 -2.36
C LEU A 173 2.84 3.54 -2.73
N TRP A 174 3.20 4.50 -1.87
CA TRP A 174 4.42 5.26 -2.04
C TRP A 174 5.65 4.33 -2.06
N GLN A 175 5.77 3.39 -1.11
CA GLN A 175 6.84 2.40 -1.12
C GLN A 175 6.83 1.55 -2.41
N LEU A 176 5.65 1.19 -2.94
CA LEU A 176 5.52 0.42 -4.17
C LEU A 176 5.97 1.20 -5.41
N CYS A 177 5.67 2.50 -5.52
CA CYS A 177 6.14 3.35 -6.64
C CYS A 177 7.67 3.45 -6.71
N GLN A 178 8.36 3.24 -5.59
CA GLN A 178 9.83 3.21 -5.48
C GLN A 178 10.43 1.88 -5.95
N ILE A 179 9.65 0.80 -5.94
CA ILE A 179 10.11 -0.56 -6.28
C ILE A 179 9.69 -0.93 -7.70
N TYR A 180 8.49 -0.52 -8.13
CA TYR A 180 7.86 -0.95 -9.36
C TYR A 180 7.56 0.21 -10.31
N ASP A 181 7.70 -0.04 -11.60
CA ASP A 181 7.41 0.91 -12.67
C ASP A 181 5.95 0.93 -13.09
N ASP A 182 5.16 -0.04 -12.62
CA ASP A 182 3.74 -0.16 -12.94
C ASP A 182 3.00 1.15 -12.66
N TRP A 183 2.35 1.66 -13.70
CA TRP A 183 1.63 2.92 -13.64
C TRP A 183 0.45 2.89 -12.65
N CYS A 184 -0.15 1.71 -12.45
CA CYS A 184 -1.28 1.55 -11.55
C CYS A 184 -0.97 2.01 -10.12
N TYR A 185 0.26 1.82 -9.61
CA TYR A 185 0.60 2.26 -8.26
C TYR A 185 0.58 3.78 -8.10
N ARG A 186 0.94 4.53 -9.15
CA ARG A 186 0.87 6.00 -9.16
C ARG A 186 -0.58 6.48 -9.19
N ALA A 187 -1.40 5.84 -10.03
CA ALA A 187 -2.83 6.11 -10.07
C ALA A 187 -3.49 5.81 -8.72
N TRP A 188 -3.20 4.66 -8.13
CA TRP A 188 -3.73 4.29 -6.81
C TRP A 188 -3.21 5.20 -5.70
N LEU A 189 -1.97 5.69 -5.79
CA LEU A 189 -1.43 6.68 -4.85
C LEU A 189 -2.18 8.01 -4.95
N ALA A 190 -2.46 8.48 -6.16
CA ALA A 190 -3.29 9.67 -6.35
C ALA A 190 -4.70 9.48 -5.77
N GLU A 191 -5.33 8.32 -6.00
CA GLU A 191 -6.62 8.00 -5.37
C GLU A 191 -6.54 7.94 -3.84
N ALA A 192 -5.45 7.41 -3.27
CA ALA A 192 -5.25 7.36 -1.82
C ALA A 192 -5.10 8.78 -1.24
N VAL A 193 -4.46 9.70 -1.95
CA VAL A 193 -4.41 11.13 -1.58
C VAL A 193 -5.79 11.75 -1.56
N LEU A 194 -6.63 11.44 -2.55
CA LEU A 194 -8.02 11.92 -2.57
C LEU A 194 -8.83 11.34 -1.40
N ASP A 195 -8.66 10.06 -1.07
CA ASP A 195 -9.29 9.46 0.11
C ASP A 195 -8.84 10.16 1.41
N LEU A 196 -7.56 10.47 1.56
CA LEU A 196 -7.03 11.17 2.74
C LEU A 196 -7.55 12.60 2.86
N GLU A 197 -7.68 13.30 1.74
CA GLU A 197 -8.26 14.64 1.71
C GLU A 197 -9.74 14.61 2.09
N ASP A 198 -10.52 13.72 1.47
CA ASP A 198 -11.95 13.59 1.75
C ASP A 198 -12.23 13.28 3.23
N GLU A 199 -11.31 12.58 3.88
CA GLU A 199 -11.40 12.21 5.30
C GLU A 199 -10.64 13.18 6.24
N ALA A 200 -10.11 14.29 5.71
CA ALA A 200 -9.38 15.33 6.44
C ALA A 200 -8.19 14.82 7.29
N MET A 201 -7.44 13.84 6.77
CA MET A 201 -6.36 13.18 7.51
C MET A 201 -4.96 13.79 7.31
N GLY A 202 -4.81 14.68 6.33
CA GLY A 202 -3.50 15.11 5.86
C GLY A 202 -2.74 14.00 5.12
N ILE A 203 -1.49 14.27 4.75
CA ILE A 203 -0.64 13.36 3.97
C ILE A 203 0.46 12.77 4.88
N PRO A 204 0.79 11.46 4.76
CA PRO A 204 1.90 10.89 5.51
C PRO A 204 3.23 11.64 5.24
N PRO A 205 4.04 11.96 6.27
CA PRO A 205 5.25 12.77 6.12
C PRO A 205 6.31 12.21 5.16
N SER A 206 6.33 10.89 4.96
CA SER A 206 7.23 10.21 4.02
C SER A 206 7.06 10.67 2.57
N LEU A 207 5.83 10.96 2.15
CA LEU A 207 5.47 11.41 0.79
C LEU A 207 5.96 12.84 0.53
N LEU A 208 6.37 13.56 1.58
CA LEU A 208 6.97 14.91 1.49
C LEU A 208 8.50 14.85 1.28
N GLY A 209 9.05 13.67 0.99
CA GLY A 209 10.46 13.48 0.62
C GLY A 209 11.44 13.35 1.79
N GLY A 210 10.93 13.21 3.02
CA GLY A 210 11.73 13.11 4.25
C GLY A 210 12.08 11.70 4.72
N ASN A 211 11.62 10.64 4.03
CA ASN A 211 11.78 9.26 4.50
C ASN A 211 13.23 8.74 4.33
N ARG A 212 14.06 8.90 5.38
CA ARG A 212 15.47 8.43 5.44
C ARG A 212 15.65 6.91 5.46
N GLU A 213 14.60 6.14 5.68
CA GLU A 213 14.70 4.69 5.49
C GLU A 213 14.71 4.33 4.01
N ALA A 214 13.85 4.99 3.24
CA ALA A 214 13.69 4.75 1.83
C ALA A 214 14.73 5.46 0.97
N LEU A 215 15.23 6.59 1.45
CA LEU A 215 16.07 7.51 0.71
C LEU A 215 17.42 7.70 1.41
N ALA A 216 18.50 7.59 0.64
CA ALA A 216 19.83 7.97 1.12
C ALA A 216 19.85 9.45 1.56
N TRP A 217 19.22 10.31 0.76
CA TRP A 217 19.14 11.76 0.99
C TRP A 217 17.70 12.26 0.83
N PRO A 218 17.18 13.09 1.76
CA PRO A 218 15.89 13.73 1.63
C PRO A 218 15.89 14.54 0.36
N ARG A 219 14.78 14.48 -0.36
CA ARG A 219 14.58 15.34 -1.52
C ARG A 219 13.45 16.27 -1.19
N ALA A 220 13.70 17.57 -1.32
CA ALA A 220 12.67 18.56 -1.09
C ALA A 220 11.49 18.25 -2.02
N CYS A 221 10.31 18.08 -1.44
CA CYS A 221 9.08 18.06 -2.22
C CYS A 221 8.77 19.50 -2.62
N PRO A 222 8.42 19.76 -3.90
CA PRO A 222 8.00 21.09 -4.29
C PRO A 222 6.83 21.59 -3.45
N PRO A 223 6.76 22.89 -3.14
CA PRO A 223 5.61 23.44 -2.44
C PRO A 223 4.36 23.28 -3.32
N PRO A 224 3.19 23.01 -2.72
CA PRO A 224 1.94 22.96 -3.47
C PRO A 224 1.66 24.34 -4.09
N PRO A 225 1.20 24.39 -5.36
CA PRO A 225 0.95 25.66 -6.06
C PRO A 225 -0.25 26.42 -5.49
N GLU A 226 -1.22 25.70 -4.92
CA GLU A 226 -2.39 26.26 -4.25
C GLU A 226 -2.89 25.29 -3.16
N PRO A 227 -3.68 25.75 -2.17
CA PRO A 227 -4.11 24.95 -1.01
C PRO A 227 -4.87 23.64 -1.33
N GLY A 228 -5.37 23.48 -2.55
CA GLY A 228 -6.09 22.28 -3.02
C GLY A 228 -5.30 21.39 -3.96
N VAL A 229 -4.00 21.62 -4.11
CA VAL A 229 -3.10 20.71 -4.83
C VAL A 229 -2.17 20.06 -3.81
N ARG A 230 -2.02 18.74 -3.91
CA ARG A 230 -1.04 17.97 -3.16
C ARG A 230 0.10 17.61 -4.09
N VAL A 231 1.31 17.77 -3.60
CA VAL A 231 2.53 17.43 -4.34
C VAL A 231 3.26 16.39 -3.51
N LEU A 232 3.58 15.25 -4.12
CA LEU A 232 4.26 14.14 -3.47
C LEU A 232 5.57 13.86 -4.19
N SER A 233 6.65 13.67 -3.43
CA SER A 233 7.94 13.26 -3.98
C SER A 233 8.00 11.75 -4.07
N ILE A 234 8.30 11.20 -5.26
CA ILE A 234 8.51 9.76 -5.51
C ILE A 234 9.94 9.56 -6.03
N PRO A 235 10.96 9.83 -5.21
CA PRO A 235 12.32 9.93 -5.70
C PRO A 235 12.91 8.56 -6.06
N ARG A 236 13.49 8.44 -7.26
CA ARG A 236 14.20 7.25 -7.70
C ARG A 236 15.70 7.43 -7.58
N GLU A 237 16.47 6.34 -7.66
CA GLU A 237 17.93 6.39 -7.51
C GLU A 237 18.57 7.41 -8.47
N ARG A 238 18.12 7.45 -9.74
CA ARG A 238 18.70 8.28 -10.80
C ARG A 238 17.76 9.36 -11.37
N GLU A 239 16.53 9.41 -10.89
CA GLU A 239 15.50 10.30 -11.39
C GLU A 239 14.75 10.92 -10.23
N TRP A 240 14.22 12.12 -10.44
CA TRP A 240 13.17 12.64 -9.58
C TRP A 240 11.83 12.43 -10.28
N GLU A 241 10.84 12.05 -9.49
CA GLU A 241 9.45 11.95 -9.92
C GLU A 241 8.60 12.65 -8.87
N VAL A 242 7.65 13.45 -9.33
CA VAL A 242 6.73 14.21 -8.47
C VAL A 242 5.31 13.98 -8.97
N LEU A 243 4.43 13.57 -8.05
CA LEU A 243 3.02 13.37 -8.31
C LEU A 243 2.23 14.59 -7.84
N TRP A 244 1.53 15.23 -8.75
CA TRP A 244 0.67 16.39 -8.49
C TRP A 244 -0.79 15.93 -8.52
N VAL A 245 -1.51 16.11 -7.42
CA VAL A 245 -2.90 15.67 -7.27
C VAL A 245 -3.77 16.88 -6.97
N ASN A 246 -4.74 17.17 -7.83
CA ASN A 246 -5.74 18.22 -7.58
C ASN A 246 -6.86 17.65 -6.72
N THR A 247 -6.98 18.11 -5.48
CA THR A 247 -8.02 17.69 -4.54
C THR A 247 -9.28 18.57 -4.59
N LEU A 248 -9.34 19.53 -5.51
CA LEU A 248 -10.49 20.42 -5.68
C LEU A 248 -11.56 19.83 -6.60
N ALA A 249 -12.78 20.37 -6.47
CA ALA A 249 -13.88 20.13 -7.43
C ALA A 249 -13.81 21.04 -8.67
N ARG A 250 -12.74 21.83 -8.82
CA ARG A 250 -12.49 22.72 -9.96
C ARG A 250 -11.10 22.47 -10.54
N VAL A 251 -10.86 23.01 -11.73
CA VAL A 251 -9.54 23.04 -12.35
C VAL A 251 -8.57 23.84 -11.46
N ALA A 252 -7.35 23.31 -11.30
CA ALA A 252 -6.23 23.94 -10.62
C ALA A 252 -5.19 24.41 -11.63
N THR A 253 -4.44 25.45 -11.29
CA THR A 253 -3.34 25.93 -12.13
C THR A 253 -2.06 25.17 -11.78
N VAL A 254 -1.35 24.70 -12.80
CA VAL A 254 -0.02 24.10 -12.61
C VAL A 254 1.02 25.17 -12.97
N PRO A 255 1.88 25.61 -12.03
CA PRO A 255 2.93 26.57 -12.33
C PRO A 255 3.93 25.95 -13.30
N ALA A 256 4.65 26.80 -14.03
CA ALA A 256 5.75 26.34 -14.85
C ALA A 256 6.77 25.60 -13.97
N TRP A 257 6.97 24.31 -14.26
CA TRP A 257 7.89 23.45 -13.55
C TRP A 257 8.81 22.75 -14.55
N GLN A 258 10.11 22.78 -14.28
CA GLN A 258 11.10 22.15 -15.14
C GLN A 258 11.03 20.63 -14.92
N ALA A 259 10.47 19.93 -15.89
CA ALA A 259 10.45 18.47 -15.97
C ALA A 259 10.93 18.06 -17.36
N THR A 260 11.66 16.95 -17.46
CA THR A 260 11.99 16.39 -18.78
C THR A 260 10.80 15.66 -19.39
N GLN A 261 9.86 15.22 -18.56
CA GLN A 261 8.65 14.53 -19.01
C GLN A 261 7.48 14.82 -18.09
N TRP A 262 6.30 14.99 -18.69
CA TRP A 262 5.01 15.01 -18.00
C TRP A 262 4.16 13.84 -18.47
N LEU A 263 3.45 13.23 -17.52
CA LEU A 263 2.61 12.07 -17.75
C LEU A 263 1.19 12.35 -17.25
N ASP A 264 0.19 12.01 -18.04
CA ASP A 264 -1.22 12.09 -17.67
C ASP A 264 -1.66 10.93 -16.78
N THR A 265 -2.95 10.88 -16.43
CA THR A 265 -3.55 9.85 -15.57
C THR A 265 -3.43 8.42 -16.09
N SER A 266 -3.15 8.23 -17.38
CA SER A 266 -2.96 6.92 -18.03
C SER A 266 -1.49 6.54 -18.18
N GLY A 267 -0.57 7.45 -17.82
CA GLY A 267 0.87 7.26 -17.97
C GLY A 267 1.37 7.62 -19.36
N GLN A 268 0.56 8.31 -20.16
CA GLN A 268 0.96 8.80 -21.48
C GLN A 268 1.65 10.15 -21.36
N SER A 269 2.67 10.34 -22.20
CA SER A 269 3.41 11.60 -22.26
C SER A 269 2.54 12.73 -22.76
N ILE A 270 2.56 13.85 -22.04
CA ILE A 270 1.83 15.08 -22.39
C ILE A 270 2.79 16.27 -22.40
N PRO A 271 2.45 17.38 -23.10
CA PRO A 271 3.15 18.63 -22.91
C PRO A 271 3.01 19.12 -21.45
N PRO A 272 3.89 20.01 -20.97
CA PRO A 272 3.75 20.62 -19.64
C PRO A 272 2.34 21.17 -19.44
N PRO A 273 1.58 20.64 -18.47
CA PRO A 273 0.20 21.06 -18.28
C PRO A 273 0.19 22.46 -17.67
N ALA A 274 -0.63 23.35 -18.24
CA ALA A 274 -0.95 24.63 -17.59
C ALA A 274 -2.08 24.48 -16.55
N GLN A 275 -2.86 23.40 -16.67
CA GLN A 275 -4.06 23.14 -15.89
C GLN A 275 -4.11 21.68 -15.45
N LEU A 276 -4.62 21.46 -14.24
CA LEU A 276 -4.86 20.14 -13.68
C LEU A 276 -6.37 19.99 -13.42
N PRO A 277 -7.09 19.10 -14.13
CA PRO A 277 -8.53 18.95 -13.94
C PRO A 277 -8.91 18.54 -12.52
N ALA A 278 -10.18 18.80 -12.16
CA ALA A 278 -10.72 18.49 -10.84
C ALA A 278 -10.55 17.00 -10.51
N ARG A 279 -10.04 16.70 -9.31
CA ARG A 279 -9.81 15.33 -8.82
C ARG A 279 -8.97 14.45 -9.75
N GLN A 280 -8.09 15.07 -10.54
CA GLN A 280 -7.13 14.38 -11.40
C GLN A 280 -5.70 14.60 -10.92
N PHE A 281 -4.77 13.85 -11.52
CA PHE A 281 -3.36 13.94 -11.22
C PHE A 281 -2.51 13.94 -12.49
N VAL A 282 -1.29 14.45 -12.37
CA VAL A 282 -0.22 14.34 -13.36
C VAL A 282 1.07 13.98 -12.67
N VAL A 283 2.00 13.37 -13.40
CA VAL A 283 3.34 13.05 -12.90
C VAL A 283 4.37 13.83 -13.69
N ALA A 284 5.25 14.54 -12.99
CA ALA A 284 6.43 15.17 -13.55
C ALA A 284 7.66 14.30 -13.27
N ARG A 285 8.48 14.07 -14.27
CA ARG A 285 9.77 13.36 -14.15
C ARG A 285 10.91 14.22 -14.66
N GLY A 286 12.07 14.01 -14.07
CA GLY A 286 13.32 14.53 -14.60
C GLY A 286 14.49 13.62 -14.27
N ALA A 287 15.50 13.65 -15.14
CA ALA A 287 16.80 13.12 -14.77
C ALA A 287 17.33 13.91 -13.57
N LEU A 288 18.00 13.21 -12.65
CA LEU A 288 18.91 13.91 -11.76
C LEU A 288 20.05 14.40 -12.65
N GLY A 289 20.05 15.69 -12.97
CA GLY A 289 21.20 16.32 -13.58
C GLY A 289 22.43 15.98 -12.76
N SER A 290 23.48 15.52 -13.45
CA SER A 290 24.84 15.47 -12.95
C SER A 290 25.29 16.90 -12.66
N GLU A 291 24.80 17.46 -11.56
CA GLU A 291 25.22 18.76 -11.04
C GLU A 291 25.62 18.55 -9.57
N ASN A 292 26.93 18.35 -9.43
CA ASN A 292 27.83 18.57 -8.28
C ASN A 292 27.38 18.15 -6.88
#